data_AF-A0AAD4PRH6-F1
#
_entry.id   AF-A0AAD4PRH6-F1
#
_cell.length_a   1.000
_cell.length_b   1.000
_cell.length_c   1.000
_cell.angle_alpha   90.00
_cell.angle_beta   90.00
_cell.angle_gamma   90.00
#
_symmetry.space_group_name_H-M   'P 1'
#
loop_
_entity.id
_entity.type
_entity.pdbx_description
1 polymer ?
#
loop_
_entity_poly.entity_id
_entity_poly.type
_entity_poly.pdbx_seq_one_letter_code
_entity_poly.pdbx_strand_id
1 'polypeptide(L)'
;MLLAFSLLIVLQMMLLFYIVLAHFQPSAIYRQQINECCRRRYGNFIFRRLLAQLDAALAQRPIAGEELIACLHAKEQALLAIRLFYRDAVKVLYPDCEMDSVAASDLYFVLDNEEDELIAAGYGSVNFEVTTAFLESLLYPKRAEPPPS
;
A
#
# COMPACT_ATOMS: atom_id res chain seq x y z
N MET A 1 -34.06 8.00 -47.89
CA MET A 1 -34.52 8.84 -46.75
C MET A 1 -34.43 8.09 -45.42
N LEU A 2 -35.18 7.00 -45.19
CA LEU A 2 -35.12 6.23 -43.93
C LEU A 2 -33.71 5.78 -43.54
N LEU A 3 -32.92 5.31 -44.51
CA LEU A 3 -31.53 4.86 -44.32
C LEU A 3 -30.59 6.03 -43.90
N ALA A 4 -30.83 7.22 -44.43
CA ALA A 4 -30.07 8.42 -44.06
C ALA A 4 -30.45 8.91 -42.66
N PHE A 5 -31.73 8.85 -42.29
CA PHE A 5 -32.19 9.16 -40.93
C PHE A 5 -31.65 8.16 -39.90
N SER A 6 -31.62 6.86 -40.21
CA SER A 6 -31.05 5.86 -39.30
C SER A 6 -29.54 6.09 -39.10
N LEU A 7 -28.80 6.43 -40.15
CA LEU A 7 -27.38 6.76 -40.06
C LEU A 7 -27.14 8.01 -39.19
N LEU A 8 -27.96 9.04 -39.35
CA LEU A 8 -27.86 10.27 -38.54
C LEU A 8 -28.10 9.98 -37.05
N ILE A 9 -29.12 9.17 -36.73
CA ILE A 9 -29.44 8.78 -35.35
C ILE A 9 -28.29 7.96 -34.76
N VAL A 10 -27.73 7.00 -35.49
CA VAL A 10 -26.58 6.20 -35.03
C VAL A 10 -25.37 7.10 -34.78
N LEU A 11 -25.09 8.06 -35.66
CA LEU A 11 -24.00 9.01 -35.48
C LEU A 11 -24.19 9.88 -34.22
N GLN A 12 -25.39 10.41 -34.00
CA GLN A 12 -25.71 11.20 -32.81
C GLN A 12 -25.60 10.38 -31.52
N MET A 13 -26.04 9.13 -31.53
CA MET A 13 -25.90 8.23 -30.39
C MET A 13 -24.43 7.90 -30.11
N MET A 14 -23.61 7.69 -31.14
CA MET A 14 -22.17 7.48 -30.99
C MET A 14 -21.46 8.72 -30.43
N LEU A 15 -21.86 9.92 -30.87
CA LEU A 15 -21.32 11.18 -30.36
C LEU A 15 -21.67 11.38 -28.88
N LEU A 16 -22.92 11.15 -28.50
CA LEU A 16 -23.36 11.21 -27.10
C LEU A 16 -22.61 10.19 -26.25
N PHE A 17 -22.45 8.96 -26.73
CA PHE A 17 -21.70 7.93 -26.03
C PHE A 17 -20.23 8.32 -25.85
N TYR A 18 -19.60 8.90 -26.88
CA TYR A 18 -18.24 9.41 -26.80
C TYR A 18 -18.10 10.55 -25.79
N ILE A 19 -19.02 11.52 -25.78
CA ILE A 19 -19.02 12.63 -24.80
C ILE A 19 -19.17 12.08 -23.38
N VAL A 20 -20.07 11.12 -23.16
CA VAL A 20 -20.24 10.47 -21.86
C VAL A 20 -18.97 9.74 -21.44
N LEU A 21 -18.34 8.96 -22.32
CA LEU A 21 -17.07 8.29 -22.03
C LEU A 21 -15.91 9.26 -21.78
N ALA A 22 -15.84 10.34 -22.55
CA ALA A 22 -14.83 11.38 -22.40
C ALA A 22 -15.01 12.15 -21.09
N HIS A 23 -16.26 12.35 -20.66
CA HIS A 23 -16.55 13.10 -19.44
C HIS A 23 -16.47 12.24 -18.17
N PHE A 24 -16.92 10.99 -18.23
CA PHE A 24 -16.88 10.07 -17.08
C PHE A 24 -15.56 9.32 -16.95
N GLN A 25 -14.71 9.27 -18.00
CA GLN A 25 -13.48 8.46 -18.08
C GLN A 25 -13.57 7.21 -17.17
N PRO A 26 -14.47 6.25 -17.46
CA PRO A 26 -14.71 5.11 -16.56
C PRO A 26 -13.43 4.30 -16.29
N SER A 27 -12.46 4.36 -17.22
CA SER A 27 -11.13 3.81 -17.03
C SER A 27 -10.32 4.52 -15.93
N ALA A 28 -10.43 5.83 -15.76
CA ALA A 28 -9.72 6.57 -14.70
C ALA A 28 -10.27 6.23 -13.31
N ILE A 29 -11.60 6.20 -13.15
CA ILE A 29 -12.25 5.82 -11.88
C ILE A 29 -11.91 4.38 -11.50
N TYR A 30 -12.02 3.46 -12.46
CA TYR A 30 -11.67 2.05 -12.23
C TYR A 30 -10.19 1.89 -11.82
N ARG A 31 -9.29 2.61 -12.47
CA ARG A 31 -7.86 2.59 -12.14
C ARG A 31 -7.58 3.19 -10.77
N GLN A 32 -8.26 4.27 -10.40
CA GLN A 32 -8.14 4.84 -9.06
C GLN A 32 -8.56 3.83 -7.99
N GLN A 33 -9.67 3.12 -8.19
CA GLN A 33 -10.13 2.08 -7.25
C GLN A 33 -9.12 0.93 -7.13
N ILE A 34 -8.55 0.46 -8.24
CA ILE A 34 -7.49 -0.56 -8.21
C ILE A 34 -6.27 -0.05 -7.47
N ASN A 35 -5.79 1.15 -7.79
CA ASN A 35 -4.61 1.74 -7.14
C ASN A 35 -4.84 1.89 -5.63
N GLU A 36 -6.03 2.31 -5.21
CA GLU A 36 -6.39 2.38 -3.79
C GLU A 36 -6.39 1.00 -3.13
N CYS A 37 -6.92 -0.03 -3.81
CA CYS A 37 -6.92 -1.41 -3.32
C CYS A 37 -5.48 -1.93 -3.16
N CYS A 38 -4.65 -1.79 -4.20
CA CYS A 38 -3.24 -2.17 -4.18
C CYS A 38 -2.48 -1.43 -3.08
N ARG A 39 -2.73 -0.12 -2.91
CA ARG A 39 -2.12 0.69 -1.86
C ARG A 39 -2.49 0.21 -0.46
N ARG A 40 -3.75 -0.16 -0.23
CA ARG A 40 -4.19 -0.74 1.06
C ARG A 40 -3.53 -2.09 1.32
N ARG A 41 -3.50 -2.97 0.31
CA ARG A 41 -2.82 -4.27 0.39
C ARG A 41 -1.34 -4.10 0.72
N TYR A 42 -0.66 -3.19 0.03
CA TYR A 42 0.73 -2.85 0.26
C TYR A 42 0.97 -2.28 1.67
N GLY A 43 0.09 -1.39 2.15
CA GLY A 43 0.14 -0.87 3.52
C GLY A 43 0.07 -1.96 4.60
N ASN A 44 -0.86 -2.91 4.43
CA ASN A 44 -0.97 -4.07 5.32
C ASN A 44 0.29 -4.95 5.26
N PHE A 45 0.81 -5.18 4.05
CA PHE A 45 2.01 -5.97 3.82
C PHE A 45 3.24 -5.36 4.51
N ILE A 46 3.52 -4.06 4.32
CA ILE A 46 4.72 -3.43 4.90
C ILE A 46 4.68 -3.42 6.43
N PHE A 47 3.49 -3.33 7.02
CA PHE A 47 3.32 -3.40 8.47
C PHE A 47 3.56 -4.83 9.00
N ARG A 48 2.98 -5.85 8.35
CA ARG A 48 3.23 -7.26 8.69
C ARG A 48 4.70 -7.62 8.55
N ARG A 49 5.34 -7.14 7.48
CA ARG A 49 6.78 -7.30 7.27
C ARG A 49 7.61 -6.63 8.37
N LEU A 50 7.24 -5.42 8.79
CA LEU A 50 7.91 -4.76 9.91
C LEU A 50 7.80 -5.60 11.19
N LEU A 51 6.61 -6.09 11.53
CA LEU A 51 6.39 -6.95 12.70
C LEU A 51 7.27 -8.19 12.64
N ALA A 52 7.26 -8.91 11.51
CA ALA A 52 8.07 -10.10 11.32
C ALA A 52 9.57 -9.83 11.49
N GLN A 53 10.07 -8.70 10.97
CA GLN A 53 11.48 -8.31 11.09
C GLN A 53 11.86 -7.91 12.52
N LEU A 54 10.96 -7.24 13.24
CA LEU A 54 11.17 -6.88 14.64
C LEU A 54 11.15 -8.13 15.53
N ASP A 55 10.20 -9.03 15.33
CA ASP A 55 10.11 -10.28 16.06
C ASP A 55 11.34 -11.16 15.80
N ALA A 56 11.82 -11.23 14.56
CA ALA A 56 13.05 -11.95 14.22
C ALA A 56 14.29 -11.33 14.90
N ALA A 57 14.37 -10.00 14.99
CA ALA A 57 15.46 -9.31 15.67
C ALA A 57 15.41 -9.55 17.20
N LEU A 58 14.22 -9.56 17.80
CA LEU A 58 14.02 -9.75 19.23
C LEU A 58 14.09 -11.21 19.68
N ALA A 59 13.77 -12.17 18.79
CA ALA A 59 13.83 -13.60 19.06
C ALA A 59 15.27 -14.14 19.11
N GLN A 60 16.28 -13.35 18.72
CA GLN A 60 17.68 -13.73 18.83
C GLN A 60 18.08 -13.90 20.29
N ARG A 61 18.24 -15.16 20.71
CA ARG A 61 18.77 -15.48 22.03
C ARG A 61 20.30 -15.37 22.01
N PRO A 62 20.90 -14.56 22.89
CA PRO A 62 22.35 -14.47 22.97
C PRO A 62 22.97 -15.77 23.48
N ILE A 63 24.16 -16.09 22.95
CA ILE A 63 25.02 -17.13 23.52
C ILE A 63 25.68 -16.55 24.79
N ALA A 64 25.84 -17.38 25.82
CA ALA A 64 26.49 -16.96 27.07
C ALA A 64 27.89 -16.39 26.79
N GLY A 65 28.12 -15.13 27.18
CA GLY A 65 29.38 -14.40 26.95
C GLY A 65 29.36 -13.43 25.75
N GLU A 66 28.35 -13.49 24.87
CA GLU A 66 28.22 -12.61 23.69
C GLU A 66 26.97 -11.71 23.76
N GLU A 67 26.36 -11.59 24.93
CA GLU A 67 25.08 -10.89 25.15
C GLU A 67 25.08 -9.45 24.62
N LEU A 68 26.17 -8.72 24.86
CA LEU A 68 26.31 -7.34 24.40
C LEU A 68 26.36 -7.26 22.86
N ILE A 69 27.09 -8.18 22.21
CA ILE A 69 27.26 -8.20 20.76
C ILE A 69 25.93 -8.59 20.09
N ALA A 70 25.26 -9.61 20.61
CA ALA A 70 23.95 -10.01 20.10
C ALA A 70 22.90 -8.90 20.27
N CYS A 71 22.92 -8.19 21.40
CA CYS A 71 22.03 -7.06 21.64
C CYS A 71 22.28 -5.90 20.66
N LEU A 72 23.54 -5.58 20.38
CA LEU A 72 23.90 -4.58 19.37
C LEU A 72 23.43 -4.99 17.97
N HIS A 73 23.58 -6.27 17.61
CA HIS A 73 23.14 -6.78 16.32
C HIS A 73 21.62 -6.76 16.16
N ALA A 74 20.87 -7.22 17.19
CA ALA A 74 19.41 -7.14 17.22
C ALA A 74 18.92 -5.68 17.09
N LYS A 75 19.59 -4.74 17.77
CA LYS A 75 19.30 -3.31 17.63
C LYS A 75 19.53 -2.80 16.21
N GLU A 76 20.63 -3.16 15.57
CA GLU A 76 20.91 -2.76 14.19
C GLU A 76 19.87 -3.30 13.21
N GLN A 77 19.49 -4.57 13.35
CA GLN A 77 18.45 -5.19 12.53
C GLN A 77 17.08 -4.52 12.73
N ALA A 78 16.70 -4.23 13.97
CA ALA A 78 15.46 -3.52 14.27
C ALA A 78 15.47 -2.10 13.66
N LEU A 79 16.58 -1.36 13.77
CA LEU A 79 16.71 -0.03 13.15
C LEU A 79 16.63 -0.09 11.63
N LEU A 80 17.21 -1.11 11.01
CA LEU A 80 17.14 -1.31 9.57
C LEU A 80 15.70 -1.60 9.13
N ALA A 81 14.99 -2.48 9.83
CA ALA A 81 13.57 -2.76 9.60
C ALA A 81 12.71 -1.50 9.68
N ILE A 82 12.92 -0.68 10.73
CA ILE A 82 12.22 0.60 10.91
C ILE A 82 12.51 1.57 9.76
N ARG A 83 13.76 1.67 9.28
CA ARG A 83 14.11 2.55 8.16
C ARG A 83 13.46 2.11 6.85
N LEU A 84 13.44 0.81 6.57
CA LEU A 84 12.75 0.25 5.41
C LEU A 84 11.25 0.54 5.47
N PHE A 85 10.64 0.28 6.63
CA PHE A 85 9.24 0.62 6.86
C PHE A 85 8.97 2.11 6.66
N TYR A 86 9.81 3.00 7.21
CA TYR A 86 9.62 4.44 7.05
C TYR A 86 9.62 4.85 5.57
N ARG A 87 10.59 4.35 4.80
CA ARG A 87 10.68 4.60 3.36
C ARG A 87 9.43 4.13 2.62
N ASP A 88 8.95 2.93 2.93
CA ASP A 88 7.84 2.32 2.21
C ASP A 88 6.48 2.88 2.66
N ALA A 89 6.34 3.30 3.92
CA ALA A 89 5.15 3.98 4.45
C ALA A 89 4.99 5.41 3.92
N VAL A 90 6.10 6.15 3.72
CA VAL A 90 6.05 7.47 3.06
C VAL A 90 5.46 7.37 1.65
N LYS A 91 5.79 6.32 0.88
CA LYS A 91 5.21 6.08 -0.45
C LYS A 91 3.69 5.86 -0.39
N VAL A 92 3.22 5.16 0.64
CA VAL A 92 1.78 4.91 0.84
C VAL A 92 1.03 6.20 1.19
N LEU A 93 1.63 7.06 2.01
CA LEU A 93 1.01 8.30 2.48
C LEU A 93 1.04 9.44 1.46
N TYR A 94 2.16 9.60 0.77
CA TYR A 94 2.39 10.67 -0.18
C TYR A 94 2.65 10.03 -1.55
N PRO A 95 1.58 9.64 -2.27
CA PRO A 95 1.69 9.24 -3.67
C PRO A 95 1.97 10.51 -4.49
N ASP A 96 3.20 11.02 -4.42
CA ASP A 96 3.62 12.19 -5.18
C ASP A 96 3.40 11.91 -6.68
N CYS A 97 2.48 12.67 -7.30
CA CYS A 97 2.29 12.84 -8.76
C CYS A 97 2.05 11.60 -9.66
N GLU A 98 2.07 10.36 -9.19
CA GLU A 98 2.10 9.18 -10.08
C GLU A 98 0.72 8.58 -10.44
N MET A 99 -0.38 9.08 -9.87
CA MET A 99 -1.75 8.56 -10.07
C MET A 99 -2.24 8.62 -11.54
N ASP A 100 -1.66 9.47 -12.38
CA ASP A 100 -2.00 9.56 -13.81
C ASP A 100 -1.22 8.58 -14.70
N SER A 101 -0.20 7.89 -14.16
CA SER A 101 0.66 7.01 -14.94
C SER A 101 0.19 5.55 -14.92
N VAL A 102 0.37 4.84 -16.03
CA VAL A 102 0.12 3.39 -16.15
C VAL A 102 0.97 2.57 -15.18
N ALA A 103 2.07 3.13 -14.68
CA ALA A 103 3.03 2.47 -13.79
C ALA A 103 2.71 2.60 -12.29
N ALA A 104 1.66 3.34 -11.88
CA ALA A 104 1.31 3.50 -10.46
C ALA A 104 1.00 2.16 -9.75
N SER A 105 0.52 1.18 -10.50
CA SER A 105 0.28 -0.19 -10.04
C SER A 105 1.57 -0.91 -9.64
N ASP A 106 2.67 -0.67 -10.36
CA ASP A 106 3.94 -1.35 -10.13
C ASP A 106 4.62 -0.88 -8.84
N LEU A 107 4.32 0.35 -8.40
CA LEU A 107 4.86 0.92 -7.16
C LEU A 107 4.33 0.20 -5.90
N TYR A 108 3.09 -0.31 -5.95
CA TYR A 108 2.42 -1.00 -4.84
C TYR A 108 2.34 -2.51 -5.07
N PHE A 109 3.15 -3.04 -5.99
CA PHE A 109 3.18 -4.46 -6.28
C PHE A 109 3.77 -5.24 -5.10
N VAL A 110 3.00 -6.21 -4.60
CA VAL A 110 3.43 -7.21 -3.64
C VAL A 110 3.39 -8.54 -4.38
N LEU A 111 4.49 -9.30 -4.35
CA LEU A 111 4.45 -10.64 -4.90
C LEU A 111 3.64 -11.55 -3.96
N ASP A 112 2.76 -12.36 -4.52
CA ASP A 112 1.88 -13.24 -3.74
C ASP A 112 2.68 -14.22 -2.86
N ASN A 113 3.86 -14.67 -3.30
CA ASN A 113 4.73 -15.53 -2.50
C ASN A 113 5.27 -14.84 -1.23
N GLU A 114 5.62 -13.56 -1.28
CA GLU A 114 6.07 -12.81 -0.10
C GLU A 114 4.93 -12.64 0.91
N GLU A 115 3.70 -12.47 0.43
CA GLU A 115 2.53 -12.40 1.30
C GLU A 115 2.20 -13.77 1.91
N ASP A 116 2.28 -14.84 1.13
CA ASP A 116 2.07 -16.22 1.59
C ASP A 116 3.09 -16.63 2.66
N GLU A 117 4.35 -16.21 2.52
CA GLU A 117 5.38 -16.44 3.54
C GLU A 117 5.03 -15.75 4.87
N LEU A 118 4.55 -14.50 4.83
CA LEU A 118 4.09 -13.79 6.03
C LEU A 118 2.84 -14.43 6.64
N ILE A 119 1.91 -14.90 5.80
CA ILE A 119 0.73 -15.63 6.25
C ILE A 119 1.13 -16.93 6.95
N ALA A 120 2.03 -17.72 6.35
CA ALA A 120 2.54 -18.97 6.91
C ALA A 120 3.30 -18.76 8.23
N ALA A 121 3.99 -17.62 8.38
CA ALA A 121 4.65 -17.22 9.62
C ALA A 121 3.67 -16.73 10.72
N GLY A 122 2.36 -16.69 10.44
CA GLY A 122 1.32 -16.33 11.39
C GLY A 122 0.88 -14.86 11.35
N TYR A 123 1.47 -14.03 10.48
CA TYR A 123 1.12 -12.61 10.36
C TYR A 123 -0.09 -12.36 9.44
N GLY A 124 -0.65 -13.41 8.83
CA GLY A 124 -1.83 -13.33 7.96
C GLY A 124 -3.15 -13.05 8.69
N SER A 125 -3.25 -13.50 9.95
CA SER A 125 -4.47 -13.39 10.78
C SER A 125 -4.55 -12.12 11.61
N VAL A 126 -3.54 -11.24 11.49
CA VAL A 126 -3.57 -9.93 12.12
C VAL A 126 -4.70 -9.14 11.46
N ASN A 127 -5.88 -9.16 12.09
CA ASN A 127 -7.09 -8.43 11.72
C ASN A 127 -6.93 -6.94 12.02
N PHE A 128 -5.83 -6.37 11.54
CA PHE A 128 -5.53 -4.96 11.66
C PHE A 128 -5.46 -4.38 10.25
N GLU A 129 -6.47 -3.58 9.91
CA GLU A 129 -6.43 -2.80 8.68
C GLU A 129 -5.56 -1.57 8.91
N VAL A 130 -4.41 -1.54 8.22
CA VAL A 130 -3.47 -0.43 8.28
C VAL A 130 -4.09 0.76 7.58
N THR A 131 -4.58 1.71 8.37
CA THR A 131 -5.10 2.99 7.87
C THR A 131 -3.96 3.97 7.62
N THR A 132 -4.18 4.94 6.73
CA THR A 132 -3.22 6.04 6.50
C THR A 132 -2.98 6.84 7.78
N ALA A 133 -4.03 7.10 8.57
CA ALA A 133 -3.91 7.75 9.87
C ALA A 133 -3.02 6.98 10.85
N PHE A 134 -3.11 5.65 10.86
CA PHE A 134 -2.23 4.82 11.67
C PHE A 134 -0.77 4.90 11.20
N LEU A 135 -0.51 4.81 9.89
CA LEU A 135 0.84 5.00 9.34
C LEU A 135 1.40 6.39 9.67
N GLU A 136 0.58 7.44 9.56
CA GLU A 136 0.97 8.80 9.97
C GLU A 136 1.31 8.88 11.45
N SER A 137 0.55 8.22 12.32
CA SER A 137 0.84 8.18 13.76
C SER A 137 2.17 7.49 14.07
N LEU A 138 2.54 6.46 13.29
CA LEU A 138 3.82 5.75 13.45
C LEU A 138 5.00 6.57 12.95
N LEU A 139 4.84 7.31 11.85
CA LEU A 139 5.89 8.13 11.25
C LEU A 139 6.08 9.46 11.97
N TYR A 140 4.98 10.05 12.44
CA TYR A 140 4.94 11.36 13.08
C TYR A 140 4.20 11.28 14.42
N PRO A 141 4.77 10.62 15.44
CA PRO A 141 4.10 10.43 16.73
C PRO A 141 3.78 11.75 17.45
N LYS A 142 4.49 12.83 17.14
CA LYS A 142 4.21 14.18 17.68
C LYS A 142 2.99 14.87 17.04
N ARG A 143 2.46 14.34 15.94
CA ARG A 143 1.27 14.84 15.24
C ARG A 143 0.01 14.04 15.57
N ALA A 144 0.15 12.86 16.18
CA ALA A 144 -0.98 12.11 16.71
C ALA A 144 -1.54 12.86 17.92
N GLU A 145 -2.81 13.28 17.86
CA GLU A 145 -3.47 13.90 19.01
C GLU A 145 -3.39 12.97 20.22
N PRO A 146 -3.10 13.50 21.43
CA PRO A 146 -3.21 12.69 22.63
C PRO A 146 -4.68 12.23 22.78
N PRO A 147 -4.92 10.98 23.24
CA PRO A 147 -6.28 10.53 23.49
C PRO A 147 -6.97 11.47 24.50
N PRO A 148 -8.28 11.73 24.35
CA PRO A 148 -9.01 12.55 25.30
C PRO A 148 -8.93 11.92 26.70
N SER A 149 -8.41 12.69 27.65
CA SER A 149 -8.32 12.37 29.08
C SER A 149 -9.68 12.36 29.76
#